data_AF-A0A402AWW6-F1
#
_entry.id   AF-A0A402AWW6-F1
#
_cell.length_a   1.000
_cell.length_b   1.000
_cell.length_c   1.000
_cell.angle_alpha   90.00
_cell.angle_beta   90.00
_cell.angle_gamma   90.00
#
_symmetry.space_group_name_H-M   'P 1'
#
loop_
_entity.id
_entity.type
_entity.pdbx_description
1 polymer ?
#
loop_
_entity_poly.entity_id
_entity_poly.type
_entity_poly.pdbx_seq_one_letter_code
_entity_poly.pdbx_strand_id
1 'polypeptide(L)'
;MSAYLKRNGVALRQGAPVPTAAELAQGLDLTWQLIADCLARWSPPDMQQTFPDELDGKQVYLSRAWVVGHVMEHDMHHGGELSFTLGMHGVPADFPG
;
A
#
# COMPACT_ATOMS: atom_id res chain seq x y z
N MET A 1 9.67 -9.00 2.29
CA MET A 1 10.77 -8.49 3.16
C MET A 1 11.71 -7.48 2.49
N SER A 2 12.16 -7.71 1.25
CA SER A 2 13.19 -6.89 0.58
C SER A 2 12.82 -5.42 0.35
N ALA A 3 11.58 -5.12 -0.08
CA ALA A 3 11.12 -3.74 -0.30
C ALA A 3 10.94 -2.95 1.03
N TYR A 4 10.42 -3.59 2.07
CA TYR A 4 10.28 -3.01 3.42
C TYR A 4 11.64 -2.66 4.02
N LEU A 5 12.62 -3.56 3.89
CA LEU A 5 14.01 -3.32 4.31
C LEU A 5 14.69 -2.22 3.48
N LYS A 6 14.32 -2.04 2.21
CA LYS A 6 14.90 -0.98 1.37
C LYS A 6 14.37 0.41 1.75
N ARG A 7 13.07 0.56 2.04
CA ARG A 7 12.44 1.82 2.46
C ARG A 7 12.65 2.17 3.94
N ASN A 8 12.58 1.18 4.83
CA ASN A 8 12.74 1.38 6.28
C ASN A 8 14.14 0.99 6.80
N GLY A 9 15.06 0.63 5.90
CA GLY A 9 16.38 0.12 6.27
C GLY A 9 17.21 1.09 7.09
N VAL A 10 17.03 2.41 6.94
CA VAL A 10 17.72 3.39 7.78
C VAL A 10 17.17 3.34 9.22
N ALA A 11 15.86 3.39 9.40
CA ALA A 11 15.21 3.32 10.72
C ALA A 11 15.51 1.99 11.44
N LEU A 12 15.39 0.86 10.73
CA LEU A 12 15.66 -0.47 11.29
C LEU A 12 17.15 -0.66 11.63
N ARG A 13 18.08 -0.12 10.82
CA ARG A 13 19.52 -0.10 11.16
C ARG A 13 19.85 0.80 12.34
N GLN A 14 19.00 1.77 12.64
CA GLN A 14 19.11 2.66 13.81
C GLN A 14 18.43 2.08 15.06
N GLY A 15 18.00 0.81 15.03
CA GLY A 15 17.38 0.14 16.17
C GLY A 15 15.91 0.50 16.38
N ALA A 16 15.25 1.10 15.40
CA ALA A 16 13.80 1.25 15.47
C ALA A 16 13.15 -0.14 15.56
N PRO A 17 12.20 -0.34 16.48
CA PRO A 17 11.53 -1.63 16.61
C PRO A 17 10.78 -1.96 15.33
N VAL A 18 10.76 -3.24 14.97
CA VAL A 18 9.82 -3.73 13.96
C VAL A 18 8.42 -3.62 14.56
N PRO A 19 7.47 -2.97 13.87
CA PRO A 19 6.11 -2.88 14.38
C PRO A 19 5.51 -4.28 14.58
N THR A 20 4.76 -4.44 15.67
CA THR A 20 3.97 -5.64 15.93
C THR A 20 2.90 -5.84 14.86
N ALA A 21 2.39 -7.06 14.72
CA ALA A 21 1.28 -7.33 13.80
C ALA A 21 0.05 -6.44 14.07
N ALA A 22 -0.23 -6.13 15.34
CA ALA A 22 -1.33 -5.25 15.73
C ALA A 22 -1.08 -3.79 15.30
N GLU A 23 0.15 -3.29 15.46
CA GLU A 23 0.51 -1.94 15.00
C GLU A 23 0.47 -1.83 13.47
N LEU A 24 0.88 -2.89 12.75
CA LEU A 24 0.76 -2.93 11.29
C LEU A 24 -0.70 -2.93 10.84
N ALA A 25 -1.56 -3.74 11.47
CA ALA A 25 -2.99 -3.79 11.16
C ALA A 25 -3.66 -2.43 11.43
N GLN A 26 -3.41 -1.83 12.60
CA GLN A 26 -3.92 -0.51 12.93
C GLN A 26 -3.43 0.58 11.96
N GLY A 27 -2.15 0.52 11.57
CA GLY A 27 -1.58 1.43 10.58
C GLY A 27 -2.28 1.30 9.23
N LEU A 28 -2.55 0.07 8.80
CA LEU A 28 -3.28 -0.22 7.58
C LEU A 28 -4.71 0.34 7.62
N ASP A 29 -5.45 0.09 8.71
CA ASP A 29 -6.81 0.63 8.91
C ASP A 29 -6.84 2.15 8.83
N LEU A 30 -5.91 2.83 9.51
CA LEU A 30 -5.82 4.29 9.50
C LEU A 30 -5.55 4.82 8.08
N THR A 31 -4.64 4.18 7.34
CA THR A 31 -4.32 4.60 5.98
C THR A 31 -5.49 4.36 5.02
N TRP A 32 -6.24 3.27 5.19
CA TRP A 32 -7.43 2.99 4.38
C TRP A 32 -8.56 3.96 4.66
N GLN A 33 -8.78 4.36 5.90
CA GLN A 33 -9.75 5.41 6.23
C GLN A 33 -9.40 6.72 5.51
N LEU A 34 -8.13 7.13 5.53
CA LEU A 34 -7.68 8.33 4.82
C LEU A 34 -7.92 8.22 3.30
N ILE A 35 -7.64 7.05 2.71
CA ILE A 35 -7.88 6.80 1.28
C ILE A 35 -9.38 6.88 0.98
N ALA A 36 -10.23 6.24 1.80
CA ALA A 36 -11.68 6.28 1.65
C ALA A 36 -12.24 7.71 1.74
N ASP A 37 -11.78 8.49 2.71
CA ASP A 37 -12.18 9.91 2.88
C ASP A 37 -11.75 10.78 1.70
N CYS A 38 -10.62 10.44 1.05
CA CYS A 38 -10.19 11.10 -0.17
C CYS A 38 -11.07 10.71 -1.37
N LEU A 39 -11.33 9.42 -1.57
CA LEU A 39 -12.17 8.91 -2.66
C LEU A 39 -13.60 9.43 -2.58
N ALA A 40 -14.14 9.59 -1.37
CA ALA A 40 -15.48 10.17 -1.15
C ALA A 40 -15.60 11.64 -1.58
N ARG A 41 -14.48 12.37 -1.67
CA ARG A 41 -14.45 13.81 -1.99
C ARG A 41 -14.04 14.12 -3.43
N TRP A 42 -13.23 13.27 -4.06
CA TRP A 42 -12.70 13.56 -5.39
C TRP A 42 -13.74 13.41 -6.49
N SER A 43 -13.92 14.47 -7.26
CA SER A 43 -14.74 14.49 -8.46
C SER A 43 -13.99 13.90 -9.67
N PRO A 44 -14.69 13.57 -10.77
CA PRO A 44 -14.01 13.11 -11.99
C PRO A 44 -12.92 14.07 -12.51
N PRO A 45 -13.08 15.41 -12.48
CA PRO A 45 -11.97 16.34 -12.75
C PRO A 45 -10.78 16.21 -11.79
N ASP A 46 -11.00 16.06 -10.48
CA ASP A 46 -9.91 15.88 -9.51
C ASP A 46 -9.08 14.62 -9.82
N MET A 47 -9.74 13.59 -10.37
CA MET A 47 -9.12 12.33 -10.77
C MET A 47 -8.21 12.47 -12.00
N GLN A 48 -8.35 13.55 -12.78
CA GLN A 48 -7.49 13.84 -13.94
C GLN A 48 -6.23 14.63 -13.58
N GLN A 49 -6.10 15.14 -12.34
CA GLN A 49 -4.88 15.81 -11.91
C GLN A 49 -3.69 14.88 -12.02
N THR A 50 -2.59 15.36 -12.60
CA THR A 50 -1.37 14.58 -12.80
C THR A 50 -0.26 14.95 -11.84
N PHE A 51 0.60 13.97 -11.54
CA PHE A 51 1.76 14.10 -10.67
C PHE A 51 3.00 13.62 -11.40
N PRO A 52 4.16 14.30 -11.21
CA PRO A 52 5.41 13.85 -11.81
C PRO A 52 5.87 12.55 -11.16
N ASP A 53 6.34 11.61 -11.97
CA ASP A 53 7.02 10.38 -11.55
C ASP A 53 8.14 10.01 -12.54
N GLU A 54 8.95 9.01 -12.21
CA GLU A 54 10.03 8.51 -13.07
C GLU A 54 9.81 7.04 -13.43
N LEU A 55 9.84 6.74 -14.73
CA LEU A 55 9.77 5.37 -15.25
C LEU A 55 10.92 5.14 -16.23
N ASP A 56 11.82 4.22 -15.88
CA ASP A 56 13.01 3.85 -16.67
C ASP A 56 13.85 5.06 -17.11
N GLY A 57 14.12 5.99 -16.19
CA GLY A 57 14.91 7.20 -16.42
C GLY A 57 14.16 8.29 -17.18
N LYS A 58 12.87 8.11 -17.49
CA LYS A 58 12.05 9.11 -18.17
C LYS A 58 11.02 9.70 -17.22
N GLN A 59 10.91 11.03 -17.26
CA GLN A 59 9.85 11.74 -16.56
C GLN A 59 8.50 11.37 -17.19
N VAL A 60 7.60 10.85 -16.36
CA VAL A 60 6.21 10.59 -16.69
C VAL A 60 5.30 11.43 -15.80
N TYR A 61 4.03 11.57 -16.21
CA TYR A 61 3.00 12.25 -15.43
C TYR A 61 1.81 11.31 -15.30
N LEU A 62 1.53 10.91 -14.06
CA LEU A 62 0.52 9.91 -13.75
C LEU A 62 -0.71 10.61 -13.18
N SER A 63 -1.88 10.30 -13.72
CA SER A 63 -3.13 10.86 -13.19
C SER A 63 -3.42 10.28 -11.81
N ARG A 64 -4.17 11.03 -11.00
CA ARG A 64 -4.67 10.54 -9.71
C ARG A 64 -5.45 9.23 -9.88
N ALA A 65 -6.25 9.11 -10.94
CA ALA A 65 -6.94 7.87 -11.28
C ALA A 65 -5.99 6.68 -11.49
N TRP A 66 -4.89 6.90 -12.22
CA TRP A 66 -3.85 5.88 -12.40
C TRP A 66 -3.22 5.51 -11.05
N VAL A 67 -2.87 6.48 -10.21
CA VAL A 67 -2.25 6.24 -8.90
C VAL A 67 -3.18 5.44 -8.00
N VAL A 68 -4.47 5.80 -7.94
CA VAL A 68 -5.48 5.06 -7.16
C VAL A 68 -5.59 3.63 -7.67
N GLY A 69 -5.76 3.43 -8.99
CA GLY A 69 -5.84 2.09 -9.57
C GLY A 69 -4.59 1.26 -9.27
N HIS A 70 -3.41 1.86 -9.40
CA HIS A 70 -2.15 1.18 -9.12
C HIS A 70 -2.01 0.77 -7.66
N VAL A 71 -2.44 1.60 -6.70
CA VAL A 71 -2.44 1.24 -5.27
C VAL A 71 -3.42 0.09 -4.99
N MET A 72 -4.60 0.09 -5.62
CA MET A 72 -5.56 -1.02 -5.48
C MET A 72 -4.99 -2.33 -6.01
N GLU A 73 -4.39 -2.32 -7.21
CA GLU A 73 -3.74 -3.50 -7.80
C GLU A 73 -2.60 -4.01 -6.93
N HIS A 74 -1.77 -3.10 -6.41
CA HIS A 74 -0.66 -3.42 -5.53
C HIS A 74 -1.14 -4.05 -4.22
N ASP A 75 -2.18 -3.51 -3.59
CA ASP A 75 -2.73 -4.06 -2.35
C ASP A 75 -3.32 -5.46 -2.55
N MET A 76 -4.07 -5.67 -3.63
CA MET A 76 -4.59 -7.00 -3.99
C MET A 76 -3.46 -8.01 -4.24
N HIS A 77 -2.40 -7.59 -4.94
CA HIS A 77 -1.25 -8.45 -5.22
C HIS A 77 -0.55 -8.91 -3.93
N HIS A 78 -0.18 -7.97 -3.07
CA HIS A 78 0.49 -8.30 -1.81
C HIS A 78 -0.43 -8.97 -0.79
N GLY A 79 -1.73 -8.64 -0.78
CA GLY A 79 -2.74 -9.37 -0.01
C GLY A 79 -2.81 -10.84 -0.41
N GLY A 80 -2.66 -11.16 -1.69
CA GLY A 80 -2.52 -12.52 -2.19
C GLY A 80 -1.26 -13.23 -1.69
N GLU A 81 -0.09 -12.58 -1.75
CA GLU A 81 1.17 -13.14 -1.23
C GLU A 81 1.12 -13.42 0.28
N LEU A 82 0.51 -12.50 1.05
CA LEU A 82 0.30 -12.66 2.49
C LEU A 82 -0.63 -13.83 2.78
N SER A 83 -1.78 -13.89 2.11
CA SER A 83 -2.76 -14.97 2.26
C SER A 83 -2.13 -16.33 1.94
N PHE A 84 -1.33 -16.40 0.87
CA PHE A 84 -0.61 -17.61 0.48
C PHE A 84 0.38 -18.05 1.57
N THR A 85 1.21 -17.12 2.06
CA THR A 85 2.22 -17.41 3.09
C THR A 85 1.58 -17.87 4.39
N LEU A 86 0.52 -17.18 4.85
CA LEU A 86 -0.24 -17.56 6.05
C LEU A 86 -0.88 -18.95 5.89
N GLY A 87 -1.45 -19.24 4.72
CA GLY A 87 -2.00 -20.54 4.39
C GLY A 87 -0.98 -21.67 4.46
N MET A 88 0.26 -21.45 3.99
CA MET A 88 1.36 -22.42 4.14
C MET A 88 1.69 -22.73 5.61
N HIS A 89 1.38 -21.82 6.53
CA HIS A 89 1.57 -21.99 7.98
C HIS A 89 0.28 -22.42 8.71
N GLY A 90 -0.77 -22.81 7.99
CA GLY A 90 -2.03 -23.29 8.57
C GLY A 90 -2.90 -22.17 9.17
N VAL A 91 -2.63 -20.91 8.84
CA VAL A 91 -3.45 -19.77 9.23
C VAL A 91 -4.38 -19.44 8.05
N PRO A 92 -5.68 -19.74 8.12
CA PRO A 92 -6.61 -19.42 7.05
C PRO A 92 -6.82 -17.90 6.95
N ALA A 93 -7.03 -17.42 5.72
CA ALA A 93 -7.54 -16.07 5.51
C ALA A 93 -9.05 -16.08 5.77
N ASP A 94 -9.51 -15.32 6.76
CA ASP A 94 -10.93 -15.08 7.00
C ASP A 94 -11.32 -13.73 6.38
N PHE A 95 -12.33 -13.74 5.53
CA PHE A 95 -12.84 -12.56 4.85
C PHE A 95 -14.35 -12.46 5.14
N PRO A 96 -14.74 -11.89 6.30
CA PRO A 96 -16.14 -11.56 6.52
C PRO A 96 -16.54 -10.48 5.50
N GLY A 97 -17.44 -10.86 4.60
CA GLY A 97 -18.04 -9.96 3.60
C GLY A 97 -19.10 -9.02 4.19
#